data_AF-A0A848VN37-F1
#
_entry.id   AF-A0A848VN37-F1
#
_cell.length_a   1.000
_cell.length_b   1.000
_cell.length_c   1.000
_cell.angle_alpha   90.00
_cell.angle_beta   90.00
_cell.angle_gamma   90.00
#
_symmetry.space_group_name_H-M   'P 1'
#
loop_
_entity.id
_entity.type
_entity.pdbx_description
1 polymer ?
#
loop_
_entity_poly.entity_id
_entity_poly.type
_entity_poly.pdbx_seq_one_letter_code
_entity_poly.pdbx_strand_id
1 'polypeptide(L)'
;MTIFAATVATLFALWRIGRRLQFFLHIHQLEGYKNRGYMSWVVARPLDVLWRRSHFAGILIVALLLYQVIPAWVALALWAAAFASSKRYRRDRPKKPLVMTPRMTRQAVTAVLLALALLAGVATTTVFLWLAFGDIEWWWVLIGLGTADLAAPLLVLLAALLMAPVEAWIRRGFKVSARQKLAARPDLTVVAVTGSYGKTSVKFAIAEVLGQRYQVLATPGSFNTPMGICKVINNDLQDHHQVLILEMGIRNPGDIAELCEIARPHIAVITGIGIAHLESMGSQDAIAQEKGSLLKYLL
;
A
#
# COMPACT_ATOMS: atom_id res chain seq x y z
N MET A 1 5.74 -39.65 -17.06
CA MET A 1 6.67 -38.61 -16.53
C MET A 1 6.19 -37.18 -16.73
N THR A 2 5.33 -36.89 -17.72
CA THR A 2 4.88 -35.54 -18.10
C THR A 2 3.93 -34.87 -17.08
N ILE A 3 2.97 -35.61 -16.51
CA ILE A 3 2.00 -35.06 -15.55
C ILE A 3 2.69 -34.57 -14.27
N PHE A 4 3.56 -35.40 -13.68
CA PHE A 4 4.29 -35.03 -12.45
C PHE A 4 5.13 -33.75 -12.63
N ALA A 5 5.86 -33.65 -13.74
CA ALA A 5 6.65 -32.46 -14.07
C ALA A 5 5.75 -31.22 -14.25
N ALA A 6 4.63 -31.35 -14.97
CA ALA A 6 3.68 -30.26 -15.15
C ALA A 6 3.05 -29.79 -13.82
N THR A 7 2.71 -30.72 -12.92
CA THR A 7 2.20 -30.41 -11.59
C THR A 7 3.23 -29.63 -10.76
N VAL A 8 4.49 -30.09 -10.72
CA VAL A 8 5.57 -29.40 -10.00
C VAL A 8 5.82 -28.00 -10.57
N ALA A 9 5.83 -27.87 -11.90
CA ALA A 9 5.96 -26.58 -12.60
C ALA A 9 4.86 -25.58 -12.20
N THR A 10 3.62 -26.08 -12.19
CA THR A 10 2.44 -25.28 -11.87
C THR A 10 2.47 -24.82 -10.41
N LEU A 11 2.75 -25.72 -9.47
CA LEU A 11 2.86 -25.38 -8.05
C LEU A 11 3.95 -24.35 -7.78
N PHE A 12 5.12 -24.51 -8.40
CA PHE A 12 6.20 -23.55 -8.26
C PHE A 12 5.82 -22.17 -8.85
N ALA A 13 5.15 -22.16 -9.99
CA ALA A 13 4.69 -20.92 -10.62
C ALA A 13 3.66 -20.18 -9.77
N LEU A 14 2.69 -20.90 -9.20
CA LEU A 14 1.72 -20.35 -8.25
C LEU A 14 2.42 -19.75 -7.03
N TRP A 15 3.37 -20.48 -6.43
CA TRP A 15 4.18 -19.98 -5.32
C TRP A 15 4.91 -18.67 -5.68
N ARG A 16 5.52 -18.63 -6.87
CA ARG A 16 6.23 -17.45 -7.36
C ARG A 16 5.31 -16.25 -7.60
N ILE A 17 4.16 -16.46 -8.24
CA ILE A 17 3.15 -15.41 -8.44
C ILE A 17 2.75 -14.83 -7.08
N GLY A 18 2.52 -15.68 -6.07
CA GLY A 18 2.27 -15.25 -4.70
C GLY A 18 3.39 -14.38 -4.12
N ARG A 19 4.65 -14.79 -4.26
CA ARG A 19 5.82 -13.99 -3.83
C ARG A 19 5.91 -12.64 -4.54
N ARG A 20 5.57 -12.61 -5.83
CA ARG A 20 5.61 -11.39 -6.63
C ARG A 20 4.46 -10.43 -6.27
N LEU A 21 3.25 -10.94 -6.09
CA LEU A 21 2.12 -10.16 -5.56
C LEU A 21 2.46 -9.58 -4.19
N GLN A 22 3.01 -10.38 -3.27
CA GLN A 22 3.43 -9.92 -1.94
C GLN A 22 4.45 -8.77 -2.03
N PHE A 23 5.42 -8.86 -2.94
CA PHE A 23 6.39 -7.80 -3.18
C PHE A 23 5.72 -6.49 -3.62
N PHE A 24 4.85 -6.54 -4.64
CA PHE A 24 4.19 -5.34 -5.15
C PHE A 24 3.16 -4.75 -4.18
N LEU A 25 2.45 -5.59 -3.42
CA LEU A 25 1.59 -5.16 -2.32
C LEU A 25 2.41 -4.40 -1.26
N HIS A 26 3.60 -4.88 -0.93
CA HIS A 26 4.50 -4.19 0.00
C HIS A 26 4.95 -2.84 -0.53
N ILE A 27 5.36 -2.75 -1.80
CA ILE A 27 5.70 -1.46 -2.42
C ILE A 27 4.50 -0.50 -2.40
N HIS A 28 3.30 -0.97 -2.76
CA HIS A 28 2.10 -0.14 -2.72
C HIS A 28 1.80 0.37 -1.30
N GLN A 29 2.07 -0.43 -0.27
CA GLN A 29 1.98 0.00 1.13
C GLN A 29 3.01 1.06 1.51
N LEU A 30 4.27 0.90 1.06
CA LEU A 30 5.35 1.86 1.33
C LEU A 30 5.07 3.22 0.67
N GLU A 31 4.44 3.23 -0.50
CA GLU A 31 3.97 4.43 -1.20
C GLU A 31 2.68 5.04 -0.59
N GLY A 32 2.24 4.55 0.58
CA GLY A 32 1.07 5.08 1.28
C GLY A 32 -0.24 4.79 0.55
N TYR A 33 -0.29 3.71 -0.25
CA TYR A 33 -1.44 3.31 -1.06
C TYR A 33 -1.89 4.38 -2.06
N LYS A 34 -0.94 5.13 -2.63
CA LYS A 34 -1.18 6.11 -3.69
C LYS A 34 -0.80 5.51 -5.03
N ASN A 35 -1.79 5.31 -5.90
CA ASN A 35 -1.61 4.67 -7.21
C ASN A 35 -0.56 5.38 -8.08
N ARG A 36 -0.53 6.72 -8.08
CA ARG A 36 0.46 7.51 -8.85
C ARG A 36 1.89 7.29 -8.36
N GLY A 37 2.13 7.37 -7.05
CA GLY A 37 3.46 7.14 -6.47
C GLY A 37 3.95 5.72 -6.72
N TYR A 38 3.07 4.75 -6.54
CA TYR A 38 3.33 3.35 -6.89
C TYR A 38 3.71 3.16 -8.36
N MET A 39 2.95 3.73 -9.30
CA MET A 39 3.26 3.58 -10.72
C MET A 39 4.54 4.32 -11.13
N SER A 40 4.78 5.51 -10.58
CA SER A 40 6.06 6.22 -10.76
C SER A 40 7.23 5.37 -10.28
N TRP A 41 7.10 4.73 -9.10
CA TRP A 41 8.12 3.82 -8.56
C TRP A 41 8.37 2.61 -9.47
N VAL A 42 7.30 2.00 -10.01
CA VAL A 42 7.40 0.83 -10.91
C VAL A 42 8.08 1.20 -12.23
N VAL A 43 7.69 2.31 -12.84
CA VAL A 43 8.22 2.75 -14.14
C VAL A 43 9.65 3.26 -14.04
N ALA A 44 10.06 3.83 -12.90
CA ALA A 44 11.43 4.29 -12.68
C ALA A 44 12.46 3.15 -12.57
N ARG A 45 12.03 1.89 -12.43
CA ARG A 45 12.93 0.74 -12.14
C ARG A 45 12.61 -0.52 -12.98
N PRO A 46 12.54 -0.43 -14.32
CA PRO A 46 12.02 -1.53 -15.13
C PRO A 46 12.85 -2.81 -15.03
N LEU A 47 14.19 -2.73 -15.02
CA LEU A 47 15.09 -3.90 -14.95
C LEU A 47 15.18 -4.53 -13.55
N ASP A 48 14.85 -3.76 -12.52
CA ASP A 48 14.88 -4.26 -11.13
C ASP A 48 13.54 -4.85 -10.69
N VAL A 49 12.46 -4.48 -11.38
CA VAL A 49 11.07 -4.67 -10.93
C VAL A 49 10.25 -5.48 -11.93
N LEU A 50 10.23 -5.07 -13.21
CA LEU A 50 9.46 -5.73 -14.27
C LEU A 50 10.26 -6.87 -14.90
N TRP A 51 11.47 -6.56 -15.38
CA TRP A 51 12.35 -7.44 -16.14
C TRP A 51 13.56 -7.87 -15.31
N ARG A 52 13.35 -8.71 -14.31
CA ARG A 52 14.45 -9.30 -13.53
C ARG A 52 15.27 -10.27 -14.37
N ARG A 53 16.56 -10.46 -14.03
CA ARG A 53 17.47 -11.49 -14.61
C ARG A 53 16.82 -12.88 -14.75
N SER A 54 15.97 -13.22 -13.80
CA SER A 54 15.26 -14.48 -13.80
C SER A 54 14.25 -14.58 -14.97
N HIS A 55 13.59 -13.50 -15.40
CA HIS A 55 12.76 -13.48 -16.61
C HIS A 55 13.56 -13.74 -17.87
N PHE A 56 14.74 -13.13 -17.99
CA PHE A 56 15.64 -13.40 -19.12
C PHE A 56 16.08 -14.87 -19.15
N ALA A 57 16.40 -15.44 -17.98
CA ALA A 57 16.66 -16.87 -17.87
C ALA A 57 15.42 -17.71 -18.25
N GLY A 58 14.22 -17.31 -17.82
CA GLY A 58 12.97 -17.96 -18.21
C GLY A 58 12.71 -17.93 -19.72
N ILE A 59 12.92 -16.78 -20.36
CA ILE A 59 12.79 -16.61 -21.82
C ILE A 59 13.81 -17.49 -22.54
N LEU A 60 15.07 -17.50 -22.08
CA LEU A 60 16.11 -18.35 -22.65
C LEU A 60 15.76 -19.83 -22.50
N ILE A 61 15.27 -20.27 -21.34
CA ILE A 61 14.86 -21.65 -21.10
C ILE A 61 13.70 -22.04 -22.04
N VAL A 62 12.70 -21.16 -22.19
CA VAL A 62 11.60 -21.38 -23.15
C VAL A 62 12.12 -21.45 -24.58
N ALA A 63 13.04 -20.58 -24.98
CA ALA A 63 13.65 -20.62 -26.30
C ALA A 63 14.42 -21.93 -26.54
N LEU A 64 15.26 -22.35 -25.59
CA LEU A 64 16.00 -23.62 -25.67
C LEU A 64 15.06 -24.84 -25.76
N LEU A 65 13.93 -24.78 -25.07
CA LEU A 65 12.89 -25.80 -25.15
C LEU A 65 12.20 -25.81 -26.53
N LEU A 66 11.85 -24.63 -27.08
CA LEU A 66 11.20 -24.49 -28.39
C LEU A 66 12.08 -24.97 -29.55
N TYR A 67 13.39 -24.71 -29.47
CA TYR A 67 14.37 -25.21 -30.45
C TYR A 67 14.84 -26.65 -30.16
N GLN A 68 14.18 -27.36 -29.24
CA GLN A 68 14.48 -28.74 -28.84
C GLN A 68 15.94 -28.97 -28.40
N VAL A 69 16.60 -27.93 -27.90
CA VAL A 69 18.00 -28.00 -27.43
C VAL A 69 18.09 -28.73 -26.08
N ILE A 70 17.03 -28.65 -25.26
CA ILE A 70 16.94 -29.31 -23.96
C ILE A 70 15.58 -30.01 -23.80
N PRO A 71 15.52 -31.16 -23.10
CA PRO A 71 14.25 -31.82 -22.82
C PRO A 71 13.43 -31.05 -21.77
N ALA A 72 12.11 -31.24 -21.79
CA ALA A 72 11.14 -30.54 -20.93
C ALA A 72 11.49 -30.60 -19.43
N TRP A 73 11.99 -31.73 -18.94
CA TRP A 73 12.35 -31.90 -17.53
C TRP A 73 13.60 -31.10 -17.13
N VAL A 74 14.56 -30.91 -18.04
CA VAL A 74 15.73 -30.03 -17.82
C VAL A 74 15.30 -28.58 -17.82
N ALA A 75 14.45 -28.18 -18.77
CA ALA A 75 13.87 -26.85 -18.81
C ALA A 75 13.15 -26.52 -17.49
N LEU A 76 12.36 -27.46 -16.97
CA LEU A 76 11.67 -27.31 -15.70
C LEU A 76 12.63 -27.15 -14.51
N ALA A 77 13.68 -27.97 -14.44
CA ALA A 77 14.68 -27.90 -13.38
C ALA A 77 15.46 -26.57 -13.42
N LEU A 78 15.89 -26.14 -14.61
CA LEU A 78 16.55 -24.84 -14.82
C LEU A 78 15.62 -23.67 -14.48
N TRP A 79 14.34 -23.79 -14.81
CA TRP A 79 13.35 -22.77 -14.49
C TRP A 79 13.17 -22.68 -12.97
N ALA A 80 12.92 -23.80 -12.30
CA ALA A 80 12.86 -23.85 -10.84
C ALA A 80 14.13 -23.24 -10.21
N ALA A 81 15.33 -23.60 -10.68
CA ALA A 81 16.60 -23.06 -10.16
C ALA A 81 16.75 -21.53 -10.39
N ALA A 82 16.41 -21.04 -11.58
CA ALA A 82 16.49 -19.61 -11.93
C ALA A 82 15.61 -18.73 -11.02
N PHE A 83 14.52 -19.30 -10.48
CA PHE A 83 13.53 -18.60 -9.67
C PHE A 83 13.55 -19.00 -8.18
N ALA A 84 14.15 -20.13 -7.81
CA ALA A 84 14.29 -20.62 -6.43
C ALA A 84 15.25 -19.76 -5.60
N SER A 85 16.08 -18.94 -6.24
CA SER A 85 16.87 -17.86 -5.62
C SER A 85 15.96 -16.74 -5.06
N SER A 86 15.13 -17.09 -4.07
CA SER A 86 14.22 -16.21 -3.33
C SER A 86 14.94 -15.19 -2.44
N LYS A 87 16.24 -15.43 -2.16
CA LYS A 87 17.14 -14.45 -1.50
C LYS A 87 17.17 -13.10 -2.23
N ARG A 88 16.79 -13.03 -3.51
CA ARG A 88 16.76 -11.78 -4.32
C ARG A 88 15.49 -10.95 -4.21
N TYR A 89 14.45 -11.39 -3.49
CA TYR A 89 13.34 -10.51 -3.08
C TYR A 89 13.68 -9.70 -1.82
N ARG A 90 14.85 -9.93 -1.21
CA ARG A 90 15.49 -9.01 -0.25
C ARG A 90 16.40 -8.07 -1.03
N ARG A 91 15.88 -6.96 -1.53
CA ARG A 91 16.72 -5.76 -1.60
C ARG A 91 16.43 -4.98 -0.32
N ASP A 92 17.42 -5.05 0.57
CA ASP A 92 17.78 -4.11 1.62
C ASP A 92 16.63 -3.74 2.55
N ARG A 93 16.65 -4.33 3.76
CA ARG A 93 15.73 -4.12 4.89
C ARG A 93 14.82 -2.89 4.69
N PRO A 94 13.61 -3.05 4.13
CA PRO A 94 12.72 -1.91 3.93
C PRO A 94 12.52 -1.24 5.28
N LYS A 95 12.53 0.10 5.32
CA LYS A 95 12.38 0.88 6.58
C LYS A 95 11.23 0.37 7.46
N LYS A 96 10.19 -0.22 6.84
CA LYS A 96 9.07 -0.88 7.53
C LYS A 96 8.71 -2.22 6.85
N PRO A 97 8.46 -3.30 7.63
CA PRO A 97 7.99 -4.57 7.08
C PRO A 97 6.57 -4.44 6.50
N LEU A 98 6.16 -5.40 5.67
CA LEU A 98 4.78 -5.51 5.20
C LEU A 98 3.87 -5.82 6.40
N VAL A 99 2.83 -5.01 6.60
CA VAL A 99 1.85 -5.21 7.67
C VAL A 99 0.48 -5.51 7.06
N MET A 100 -0.12 -6.64 7.45
CA MET A 100 -1.45 -7.06 6.99
C MET A 100 -2.56 -6.32 7.75
N THR A 101 -2.74 -5.05 7.41
CA THR A 101 -3.90 -4.26 7.87
C THR A 101 -5.19 -4.71 7.17
N PRO A 102 -6.39 -4.44 7.69
CA PRO A 102 -7.64 -4.79 7.00
C PRO A 102 -7.72 -4.27 5.56
N ARG A 103 -7.21 -3.05 5.32
CA ARG A 103 -7.08 -2.47 3.97
C ARG A 103 -6.12 -3.28 3.09
N MET A 104 -4.95 -3.65 3.62
CA MET A 104 -3.99 -4.48 2.89
C MET A 104 -4.58 -5.86 2.59
N THR A 105 -5.26 -6.49 3.56
CA THR A 105 -5.90 -7.79 3.38
C THR A 105 -6.91 -7.76 2.26
N ARG A 106 -7.81 -6.77 2.22
CA ARG A 106 -8.77 -6.63 1.11
C ARG A 106 -8.06 -6.49 -0.23
N GLN A 107 -7.08 -5.59 -0.33
CA GLN A 107 -6.33 -5.41 -1.58
C GLN A 107 -5.58 -6.68 -1.99
N ALA A 108 -4.98 -7.40 -1.05
CA ALA A 108 -4.27 -8.64 -1.30
C ALA A 108 -5.21 -9.74 -1.80
N VAL A 109 -6.38 -9.90 -1.15
CA VAL A 109 -7.41 -10.85 -1.58
C VAL A 109 -7.89 -10.51 -3.00
N THR A 110 -8.21 -9.25 -3.29
CA THR A 110 -8.59 -8.83 -4.64
C THR A 110 -7.49 -9.10 -5.67
N ALA A 111 -6.22 -8.83 -5.34
CA ALA A 111 -5.10 -9.10 -6.23
C ALA A 111 -4.92 -10.61 -6.52
N VAL A 112 -5.11 -11.46 -5.50
CA VAL A 112 -5.10 -12.91 -5.66
C VAL A 112 -6.26 -13.38 -6.53
N LEU A 113 -7.48 -12.89 -6.31
CA LEU A 113 -8.64 -13.23 -7.15
C LEU A 113 -8.44 -12.81 -8.61
N LEU A 114 -7.85 -11.63 -8.85
CA LEU A 114 -7.51 -11.19 -10.21
C LEU A 114 -6.44 -12.08 -10.84
N ALA A 115 -5.43 -12.51 -10.08
CA ALA A 115 -4.42 -13.45 -10.58
C ALA A 115 -5.04 -14.82 -10.92
N LEU A 116 -5.93 -15.34 -10.08
CA LEU A 116 -6.67 -16.59 -10.36
C LEU A 116 -7.58 -16.45 -11.58
N ALA A 117 -8.27 -15.34 -11.74
CA ALA A 117 -9.09 -15.06 -12.92
C ALA A 117 -8.25 -15.00 -14.20
N LEU A 118 -7.07 -14.38 -14.15
CA LEU A 118 -6.13 -14.34 -15.27
C LEU A 118 -5.65 -15.76 -15.63
N LEU A 119 -5.26 -16.56 -14.64
CA LEU A 119 -4.83 -17.94 -14.85
C LEU A 119 -5.95 -18.82 -15.41
N ALA A 120 -7.18 -18.67 -14.89
CA ALA A 120 -8.35 -19.35 -15.42
C ALA A 120 -8.64 -18.94 -16.86
N GLY A 121 -8.53 -17.65 -17.19
CA GLY A 121 -8.65 -17.15 -18.55
C GLY A 121 -7.64 -17.80 -19.50
N VAL A 122 -6.37 -17.88 -19.10
CA VAL A 122 -5.34 -18.56 -19.92
C VAL A 122 -5.64 -20.05 -20.06
N ALA A 123 -6.07 -20.73 -18.99
CA ALA A 123 -6.43 -22.14 -19.05
C ALA A 123 -7.60 -22.38 -20.02
N THR A 124 -8.66 -21.57 -19.93
CA THR A 124 -9.82 -21.65 -20.83
C THR A 124 -9.42 -21.39 -22.29
N THR A 125 -8.59 -20.38 -22.55
CA THR A 125 -8.07 -20.12 -23.90
C THR A 125 -7.23 -21.29 -24.41
N THR A 126 -6.41 -21.90 -23.56
CA THR A 126 -5.61 -23.07 -23.93
C THR A 126 -6.50 -24.26 -24.31
N VAL A 127 -7.56 -24.53 -23.53
CA VAL A 127 -8.53 -25.59 -23.84
C VAL A 127 -9.28 -25.28 -25.14
N PHE A 128 -9.73 -24.05 -25.33
CA PHE A 128 -10.44 -23.64 -26.54
C PHE A 128 -9.58 -23.83 -27.78
N LEU A 129 -8.33 -23.35 -27.75
CA LEU A 129 -7.42 -23.51 -28.88
C LEU A 129 -7.14 -25.00 -29.15
N TRP A 130 -7.08 -25.85 -28.12
CA TRP A 130 -6.84 -27.29 -28.26
C TRP A 130 -8.01 -27.97 -28.97
N LEU A 131 -9.23 -27.61 -28.59
CA LEU A 131 -10.45 -28.07 -29.25
C LEU A 131 -10.52 -27.59 -30.72
N ALA A 132 -10.04 -26.37 -31.01
CA ALA A 132 -10.15 -25.77 -32.33
C ALA A 132 -9.07 -26.22 -33.33
N PHE A 133 -7.83 -26.43 -32.86
CA PHE A 133 -6.67 -26.65 -33.73
C PHE A 133 -5.96 -27.98 -33.47
N GLY A 134 -6.41 -28.78 -32.50
CA GLY A 134 -5.78 -30.05 -32.13
C GLY A 134 -4.56 -29.84 -31.25
N ASP A 135 -3.40 -30.36 -31.66
CA ASP A 135 -2.21 -30.47 -30.81
C ASP A 135 -1.73 -29.12 -30.26
N ILE A 136 -2.07 -28.90 -28.99
CA ILE A 136 -1.55 -27.81 -28.19
C ILE A 136 -0.50 -28.35 -27.26
N GLU A 137 0.70 -27.91 -27.56
CA GLU A 137 1.84 -28.17 -26.72
C GLU A 137 1.66 -27.53 -25.33
N TRP A 138 2.07 -28.27 -24.32
CA TRP A 138 1.96 -27.90 -22.90
C TRP A 138 2.68 -26.58 -22.54
N TRP A 139 3.57 -26.07 -23.41
CA TRP A 139 4.27 -24.80 -23.18
C TRP A 139 3.37 -23.56 -23.18
N TRP A 140 2.13 -23.64 -23.69
CA TRP A 140 1.11 -22.59 -23.51
C TRP A 140 0.81 -22.32 -22.03
N VAL A 141 0.90 -23.35 -21.19
CA VAL A 141 0.78 -23.22 -19.73
C VAL A 141 1.94 -22.39 -19.18
N LEU A 142 3.17 -22.57 -19.68
CA LEU A 142 4.32 -21.77 -19.27
C LEU A 142 4.18 -20.29 -19.67
N ILE A 143 3.59 -20.02 -20.85
CA ILE A 143 3.26 -18.66 -21.27
C ILE A 143 2.25 -18.04 -20.30
N GLY A 144 1.16 -18.74 -19.96
CA GLY A 144 0.16 -18.27 -18.99
C GLY A 144 0.70 -17.99 -17.59
N LEU A 145 1.60 -18.84 -17.12
CA LEU A 145 2.26 -18.67 -15.84
C LEU A 145 3.25 -17.48 -15.88
N GLY A 146 3.95 -17.29 -17.01
CA GLY A 146 4.83 -16.16 -17.24
C GLY A 146 4.09 -14.82 -17.34
N THR A 147 2.93 -14.79 -18.00
CA THR A 147 2.10 -13.58 -18.11
C THR A 147 1.53 -13.18 -16.75
N ALA A 148 1.02 -14.12 -15.95
CA ALA A 148 0.51 -13.83 -14.61
C ALA A 148 1.60 -13.29 -13.67
N ASP A 149 2.81 -13.81 -13.77
CA ASP A 149 3.96 -13.29 -13.03
C ASP A 149 4.33 -11.86 -13.50
N LEU A 150 4.44 -11.61 -14.81
CA LEU A 150 4.71 -10.27 -15.34
C LEU A 150 3.59 -9.26 -15.05
N ALA A 151 2.33 -9.72 -14.96
CA ALA A 151 1.16 -8.91 -14.69
C ALA A 151 1.03 -8.48 -13.22
N ALA A 152 1.75 -9.09 -12.28
CA ALA A 152 1.66 -8.80 -10.85
C ALA A 152 1.60 -7.30 -10.47
N PRO A 153 2.46 -6.39 -11.00
CA PRO A 153 2.34 -4.97 -10.67
C PRO A 153 1.02 -4.34 -11.12
N LEU A 154 0.50 -4.76 -12.27
CA LEU A 154 -0.77 -4.29 -12.82
C LEU A 154 -1.95 -4.90 -12.07
N LEU A 155 -1.87 -6.17 -11.66
CA LEU A 155 -2.90 -6.81 -10.84
C LEU A 155 -3.04 -6.12 -9.47
N VAL A 156 -1.92 -5.70 -8.85
CA VAL A 156 -1.93 -4.93 -7.59
C VAL A 156 -2.55 -3.54 -7.79
N LEU A 157 -2.24 -2.86 -8.92
CA LEU A 157 -2.86 -1.59 -9.27
C LEU A 157 -4.37 -1.73 -9.50
N LEU A 158 -4.77 -2.73 -10.29
CA LEU A 158 -6.17 -3.00 -10.59
C LEU A 158 -6.94 -3.36 -9.33
N ALA A 159 -6.35 -4.17 -8.44
CA ALA A 159 -6.91 -4.45 -7.13
C ALA A 159 -7.12 -3.17 -6.30
N ALA A 160 -6.17 -2.23 -6.33
CA ALA A 160 -6.31 -0.94 -5.66
C ALA A 160 -7.44 -0.08 -6.25
N LEU A 161 -7.60 -0.09 -7.58
CA LEU A 161 -8.66 0.64 -8.29
C LEU A 161 -10.04 0.05 -7.99
N LEU A 162 -10.19 -1.27 -8.05
CA LEU A 162 -11.44 -1.96 -7.70
C LEU A 162 -11.84 -1.76 -6.24
N MET A 163 -10.85 -1.72 -5.34
CA MET A 163 -11.09 -1.47 -3.92
C MET A 163 -11.29 0.02 -3.58
N ALA A 164 -10.96 0.95 -4.47
CA ALA A 164 -11.07 2.38 -4.22
C ALA A 164 -12.45 2.85 -3.71
N PRO A 165 -13.60 2.45 -4.29
CA PRO A 165 -14.92 2.86 -3.79
C PRO A 165 -15.21 2.32 -2.38
N VAL A 166 -14.85 1.07 -2.11
CA VAL A 166 -15.04 0.44 -0.79
C VAL A 166 -14.15 1.14 0.25
N GLU A 167 -12.88 1.39 -0.06
CA GLU A 167 -11.99 2.14 0.83
C GLU A 167 -12.51 3.56 1.06
N ALA A 168 -13.04 4.25 0.04
CA ALA A 168 -13.63 5.57 0.19
C ALA A 168 -14.86 5.55 1.10
N TRP A 169 -15.72 4.53 0.97
CA TRP A 169 -16.88 4.35 1.85
C TRP A 169 -16.46 4.10 3.31
N ILE A 170 -15.50 3.19 3.55
CA ILE A 170 -14.96 2.93 4.89
C ILE A 170 -14.36 4.22 5.49
N ARG A 171 -13.52 4.93 4.74
CA ARG A 171 -12.93 6.19 5.21
C ARG A 171 -14.00 7.23 5.57
N ARG A 172 -15.04 7.36 4.76
CA ARG A 172 -16.18 8.25 5.06
C ARG A 172 -16.87 7.86 6.35
N GLY A 173 -17.16 6.58 6.57
CA GLY A 173 -17.76 6.09 7.81
C GLY A 173 -16.93 6.46 9.05
N PHE A 174 -15.61 6.25 9.00
CA PHE A 174 -14.71 6.63 10.08
C PHE A 174 -14.72 8.15 10.36
N LYS A 175 -14.72 8.98 9.31
CA LYS A 175 -14.79 10.44 9.45
C LYS A 175 -16.12 10.89 10.06
N VAL A 176 -17.24 10.33 9.59
CA VAL A 176 -18.58 10.63 10.11
C VAL A 176 -18.69 10.26 11.58
N SER A 177 -18.28 9.04 11.95
CA SER A 177 -18.25 8.59 13.35
C SER A 177 -17.41 9.52 14.24
N ALA A 178 -16.22 9.91 13.76
CA ALA A 178 -15.33 10.78 14.54
C ALA A 178 -15.96 12.17 14.76
N ARG A 179 -16.56 12.75 13.71
CA ARG A 179 -17.28 14.02 13.80
C ARG A 179 -18.47 13.95 14.74
N GLN A 180 -19.26 12.87 14.68
CA GLN A 180 -20.40 12.67 15.57
C GLN A 180 -19.97 12.59 17.03
N LYS A 181 -18.89 11.84 17.32
CA LYS A 181 -18.31 11.80 18.67
C LYS A 181 -17.85 13.15 19.18
N LEU A 182 -17.18 13.95 18.33
CA LEU A 182 -16.74 15.29 18.71
C LEU A 182 -17.92 16.26 18.88
N ALA A 183 -18.93 16.19 18.01
CA ALA A 183 -20.13 17.03 18.11
C ALA A 183 -20.95 16.73 19.37
N ALA A 184 -20.93 15.48 19.86
CA ALA A 184 -21.54 15.09 21.12
C ALA A 184 -20.75 15.55 22.36
N ARG A 185 -19.57 16.15 22.19
CA ARG A 185 -18.66 16.57 23.25
C ARG A 185 -18.30 18.06 23.13
N PRO A 186 -19.27 18.99 23.24
CA PRO A 186 -19.01 20.44 23.17
C PRO A 186 -18.15 20.95 24.34
N ASP A 187 -18.02 20.16 25.41
CA ASP A 187 -17.15 20.40 26.57
C ASP A 187 -15.67 20.11 26.30
N LEU A 188 -15.35 19.37 25.23
CA LEU A 188 -14.01 18.89 24.94
C LEU A 188 -13.15 19.99 24.29
N THR A 189 -12.03 20.33 24.91
CA THR A 189 -11.05 21.24 24.31
C THR A 189 -10.15 20.49 23.34
N VAL A 190 -10.19 20.87 22.06
CA VAL A 190 -9.38 20.27 20.98
C VAL A 190 -8.14 21.13 20.72
N VAL A 191 -6.95 20.54 20.85
CA VAL A 191 -5.66 21.15 20.55
C VAL A 191 -5.07 20.52 19.29
N ALA A 192 -4.84 21.30 18.24
CA ALA A 192 -4.16 20.84 17.03
C ALA A 192 -2.67 21.23 17.06
N VAL A 193 -1.78 20.26 16.83
CA VAL A 193 -0.33 20.48 16.78
C VAL A 193 0.19 20.16 15.38
N THR A 194 0.73 21.15 14.67
CA THR A 194 1.39 20.97 13.37
C THR A 194 2.81 21.56 13.33
N GLY A 195 3.53 21.24 12.27
CA GLY A 195 4.89 21.70 12.02
C GLY A 195 5.69 20.74 11.14
N SER A 196 6.88 21.16 10.76
CA SER A 196 7.79 20.36 9.93
C SER A 196 8.57 19.38 10.81
N TYR A 197 9.00 19.85 11.97
CA TYR A 197 9.69 19.10 13.03
C TYR A 197 9.04 19.40 14.39
N GLY A 198 9.39 18.67 15.45
CA GLY A 198 8.94 18.95 16.82
C GLY A 198 7.49 18.57 17.17
N LYS A 199 6.61 18.30 16.19
CA LYS A 199 5.19 17.94 16.39
C LYS A 199 4.95 16.93 17.51
N THR A 200 5.55 15.75 17.39
CA THR A 200 5.32 14.63 18.32
C THR A 200 5.83 14.96 19.72
N SER A 201 7.01 15.57 19.83
CA SER A 201 7.60 15.98 21.12
C SER A 201 6.75 17.05 21.80
N VAL A 202 6.34 18.09 21.07
CA VAL A 202 5.52 19.18 21.60
C VAL A 202 4.14 18.69 22.02
N LYS A 203 3.50 17.82 21.22
CA LYS A 203 2.25 17.17 21.60
C LYS A 203 2.36 16.46 22.95
N PHE A 204 3.41 15.65 23.15
CA PHE A 204 3.59 14.93 24.42
C PHE A 204 3.94 15.86 25.57
N ALA A 205 4.72 16.92 25.34
CA ALA A 205 4.99 17.93 26.35
C ALA A 205 3.70 18.65 26.81
N ILE A 206 2.83 19.04 25.86
CA ILE A 206 1.52 19.62 26.17
C ILE A 206 0.66 18.62 26.93
N ALA A 207 0.65 17.35 26.51
CA ALA A 207 -0.13 16.31 27.16
C ALA A 207 0.30 16.10 28.62
N GLU A 208 1.61 16.05 28.88
CA GLU A 208 2.17 15.86 30.22
C GLU A 208 1.82 17.01 31.17
N VAL A 209 1.95 18.25 30.69
CA VAL A 209 1.66 19.45 31.48
C VAL A 209 0.16 19.57 31.76
N LEU A 210 -0.68 19.40 30.74
CA LEU A 210 -2.13 19.47 30.92
C LEU A 210 -2.67 18.28 31.74
N GLY A 211 -2.02 17.12 31.65
CA GLY A 211 -2.35 15.92 32.42
C GLY A 211 -2.25 16.09 33.93
N GLN A 212 -1.53 17.12 34.41
CA GLN A 212 -1.47 17.45 35.84
C GLN A 212 -2.81 17.96 36.40
N ARG A 213 -3.72 18.43 35.54
CA ARG A 213 -5.01 19.01 35.95
C ARG A 213 -6.22 18.44 35.21
N TYR A 214 -6.03 18.01 33.97
CA TYR A 214 -7.11 17.58 33.09
C TYR A 214 -6.92 16.12 32.66
N GLN A 215 -8.02 15.47 32.32
CA GLN A 215 -7.98 14.19 31.62
C GLN A 215 -7.68 14.41 30.14
N VAL A 216 -6.48 14.03 29.70
CA VAL A 216 -5.97 14.34 28.35
C VAL A 216 -5.88 13.09 27.50
N LEU A 217 -6.44 13.14 26.29
CA LEU A 217 -6.17 12.18 25.22
C LEU A 217 -5.26 12.84 24.18
N ALA A 218 -4.10 12.24 23.91
CA ALA A 218 -3.21 12.67 22.82
C ALA A 218 -3.07 11.54 21.79
N THR A 219 -2.93 11.88 20.50
CA THR A 219 -2.70 10.86 19.47
C THR A 219 -1.42 10.06 19.76
N PRO A 220 -1.44 8.71 19.71
CA PRO A 220 -0.26 7.91 20.01
C PRO A 220 0.78 8.02 18.89
N GLY A 221 2.07 7.93 19.23
CA GLY A 221 3.16 7.95 18.25
C GLY A 221 3.06 9.14 17.28
N SER A 222 3.13 8.89 15.97
CA SER A 222 2.93 9.90 14.92
C SER A 222 1.65 9.64 14.12
N PHE A 223 0.52 9.51 14.84
CA PHE A 223 -0.79 9.38 14.23
C PHE A 223 -1.28 10.79 13.85
N ASN A 224 -0.97 11.17 12.60
CA ASN A 224 -1.15 12.54 12.11
C ASN A 224 -1.85 12.66 10.75
N THR A 225 -2.44 11.55 10.29
CA THR A 225 -3.24 11.47 9.07
C THR A 225 -4.73 11.51 9.41
N PRO A 226 -5.62 11.87 8.45
CA PRO A 226 -7.07 11.85 8.66
C PRO A 226 -7.59 10.55 9.27
N MET A 227 -7.13 9.40 8.76
CA MET A 227 -7.53 8.10 9.30
C MET A 227 -6.90 7.79 10.66
N GLY A 228 -5.67 8.26 10.91
CA GLY A 228 -5.01 8.13 12.20
C GLY A 228 -5.78 8.86 13.30
N ILE A 229 -6.16 10.12 13.06
CA ILE A 229 -6.94 10.91 14.03
C ILE A 229 -8.34 10.34 14.22
N CYS A 230 -9.03 9.92 13.13
CA CYS A 230 -10.34 9.29 13.26
C CYS A 230 -10.28 8.02 14.10
N LYS A 231 -9.22 7.22 13.96
CA LYS A 231 -9.06 6.00 14.77
C LYS A 231 -8.96 6.31 16.26
N VAL A 232 -8.16 7.32 16.63
CA VAL A 232 -8.00 7.74 18.03
C VAL A 232 -9.32 8.26 18.58
N ILE A 233 -10.00 9.14 17.85
CA ILE A 233 -11.30 9.68 18.26
C ILE A 233 -12.34 8.55 18.40
N ASN A 234 -12.40 7.63 17.44
CA ASN A 234 -13.40 6.57 17.44
C ASN A 234 -13.16 5.50 18.48
N ASN A 235 -11.90 5.18 18.80
CA ASN A 235 -11.59 4.02 19.65
C ASN A 235 -11.20 4.42 21.06
N ASP A 236 -10.53 5.57 21.21
CA ASP A 236 -9.80 5.90 22.44
C ASP A 236 -10.43 7.09 23.18
N LEU A 237 -11.21 7.95 22.50
CA LEU A 237 -11.93 9.05 23.16
C LEU A 237 -13.09 8.51 24.02
N GLN A 238 -13.12 8.98 25.27
CA GLN A 238 -14.03 8.59 26.34
C GLN A 238 -14.63 9.82 27.02
N ASP A 239 -15.74 9.63 27.73
CA ASP A 239 -16.52 10.71 28.36
C ASP A 239 -15.76 11.52 29.41
N HIS A 240 -14.81 10.90 30.11
CA HIS A 240 -14.00 11.60 31.11
C HIS A 240 -12.91 12.51 30.52
N HIS A 241 -12.53 12.33 29.25
CA HIS A 241 -11.47 13.17 28.64
C HIS A 241 -11.96 14.60 28.48
N GLN A 242 -11.17 15.56 28.93
CA GLN A 242 -11.48 17.00 28.87
C GLN A 242 -10.67 17.72 27.78
N VAL A 243 -9.51 17.17 27.41
CA VAL A 243 -8.65 17.73 26.37
C VAL A 243 -8.29 16.65 25.36
N LEU A 244 -8.42 16.96 24.07
CA LEU A 244 -7.98 16.11 22.96
C LEU A 244 -6.86 16.81 22.19
N ILE A 245 -5.67 16.21 22.15
CA ILE A 245 -4.51 16.75 21.43
C ILE A 245 -4.25 15.93 20.17
N LEU A 246 -4.41 16.57 19.01
CA LEU A 246 -4.27 15.96 17.69
C LEU A 246 -2.98 16.44 17.01
N GLU A 247 -2.08 15.51 16.70
CA GLU A 247 -1.00 15.78 15.74
C GLU A 247 -1.57 15.89 14.32
N MET A 248 -1.30 16.99 13.62
CA MET A 248 -1.78 17.25 12.26
C MET A 248 -0.61 17.33 11.27
N GLY A 249 -0.47 16.29 10.44
CA GLY A 249 0.58 16.16 9.44
C GLY A 249 0.12 16.72 8.08
N ILE A 250 1.07 17.24 7.32
CA ILE A 250 0.82 17.71 5.94
C ILE A 250 1.77 16.99 5.00
N ARG A 251 1.32 16.75 3.77
CA ARG A 251 2.12 16.29 2.64
C ARG A 251 1.70 17.01 1.36
N ASN A 252 0.40 17.25 1.15
CA ASN A 252 -0.13 17.91 -0.04
C ASN A 252 -0.96 19.14 0.35
N PRO A 253 -1.14 20.11 -0.57
CA PRO A 253 -2.05 21.22 -0.35
C PRO A 253 -3.46 20.74 0.02
N GLY A 254 -4.07 21.37 1.02
CA GLY A 254 -5.40 21.03 1.54
C GLY A 254 -5.44 19.94 2.62
N ASP A 255 -4.30 19.37 3.02
CA ASP A 255 -4.25 18.35 4.09
C ASP A 255 -4.72 18.93 5.46
N ILE A 256 -4.40 20.19 5.78
CA ILE A 256 -4.91 20.84 7.01
C ILE A 256 -6.42 21.00 6.94
N ALA A 257 -6.96 21.44 5.81
CA ALA A 257 -8.39 21.56 5.62
C ALA A 257 -9.09 20.20 5.84
N GLU A 258 -8.56 19.11 5.27
CA GLU A 258 -9.12 17.76 5.45
C GLU A 258 -9.10 17.31 6.92
N LEU A 259 -8.04 17.64 7.67
CA LEU A 259 -7.92 17.32 9.10
C LEU A 259 -8.88 18.15 9.95
N CYS A 260 -8.99 19.46 9.68
CA CYS A 260 -9.89 20.38 10.37
C CYS A 260 -11.36 20.11 10.06
N GLU A 261 -11.68 19.58 8.88
CA GLU A 261 -13.03 19.09 8.59
C GLU A 261 -13.43 17.93 9.51
N ILE A 262 -12.48 17.14 10.04
CA ILE A 262 -12.76 16.05 10.97
C ILE A 262 -12.86 16.60 12.40
N ALA A 263 -11.88 17.41 12.80
CA ALA A 263 -11.77 17.94 14.15
C ALA A 263 -11.31 19.40 14.10
N ARG A 264 -12.24 20.33 14.35
CA ARG A 264 -11.90 21.75 14.47
C ARG A 264 -11.18 22.03 15.80
N PRO A 265 -10.02 22.68 15.78
CA PRO A 265 -9.30 23.02 17.01
C PRO A 265 -9.88 24.24 17.72
N HIS A 266 -9.77 24.24 19.04
CA HIS A 266 -9.91 25.44 19.88
C HIS A 266 -8.55 26.12 20.07
N ILE A 267 -7.47 25.33 20.05
CA ILE A 267 -6.09 25.80 20.20
C ILE A 267 -5.27 25.23 19.05
N ALA A 268 -4.51 26.08 18.37
CA ALA A 268 -3.59 25.68 17.31
C ALA A 268 -2.15 25.96 17.72
N VAL A 269 -1.29 24.96 17.59
CA VAL A 269 0.15 25.03 17.86
C VAL A 269 0.90 24.74 16.58
N ILE A 270 1.60 25.75 16.06
CA ILE A 270 2.50 25.60 14.91
C ILE A 270 3.92 25.65 15.47
N THR A 271 4.64 24.54 15.38
CA THR A 271 5.98 24.39 15.96
C THR A 271 7.07 25.07 15.13
N GLY A 272 7.43 24.49 13.98
CA GLY A 272 8.44 25.05 13.08
C GLY A 272 8.12 24.84 11.61
N ILE A 273 8.50 25.82 10.78
CA ILE A 273 8.42 25.74 9.32
C ILE A 273 9.79 25.33 8.78
N GLY A 274 9.81 24.39 7.85
CA GLY A 274 11.03 23.89 7.22
C GLY A 274 10.70 23.22 5.90
N ILE A 275 11.70 22.60 5.28
CA ILE A 275 11.64 22.06 3.91
C ILE A 275 11.04 20.64 3.79
N ALA A 276 10.25 20.20 4.78
CA ALA A 276 9.64 18.88 4.74
C ALA A 276 8.54 18.81 3.66
N HIS A 277 8.50 17.71 2.89
CA HIS A 277 7.50 17.50 1.82
C HIS A 277 7.59 18.49 0.65
N LEU A 278 8.78 19.04 0.39
CA LEU A 278 9.01 19.99 -0.70
C LEU A 278 8.59 19.44 -2.07
N GLU A 279 8.82 18.15 -2.34
CA GLU A 279 8.44 17.49 -3.60
C GLU A 279 6.94 17.62 -3.93
N SER A 280 6.08 17.58 -2.92
CA SER A 280 4.62 17.64 -3.09
C SER A 280 4.05 19.03 -2.83
N MET A 281 4.73 19.88 -2.06
CA MET A 281 4.29 21.25 -1.75
C MET A 281 4.87 22.32 -2.69
N GLY A 282 5.97 22.04 -3.38
CA GLY A 282 6.63 22.95 -4.32
C GLY A 282 7.60 23.93 -3.66
N SER A 283 7.21 24.61 -2.58
CA SER A 283 8.06 25.61 -1.91
C SER A 283 7.90 25.64 -0.39
N GLN A 284 8.87 26.22 0.32
CA GLN A 284 8.77 26.46 1.76
C GLN A 284 7.64 27.44 2.11
N ASP A 285 7.38 28.42 1.24
CA ASP A 285 6.27 29.36 1.41
C ASP A 285 4.92 28.64 1.31
N ALA A 286 4.77 27.70 0.38
CA ALA A 286 3.58 26.86 0.29
C ALA A 286 3.39 26.00 1.55
N ILE A 287 4.48 25.47 2.12
CA ILE A 287 4.44 24.75 3.41
C ILE A 287 3.99 25.67 4.54
N ALA A 288 4.52 26.90 4.59
CA ALA A 288 4.13 27.90 5.58
C ALA A 288 2.65 28.27 5.47
N GLN A 289 2.17 28.52 4.24
CA GLN A 289 0.77 28.84 3.95
C GLN A 289 -0.16 27.68 4.32
N GLU A 290 0.16 26.45 3.92
CA GLU A 290 -0.64 25.27 4.25
C GLU A 290 -0.75 25.11 5.78
N LYS A 291 0.36 25.21 6.52
CA LYS A 291 0.33 25.10 8.00
C LYS A 291 -0.39 26.28 8.66
N GLY A 292 -0.14 27.49 8.18
CA GLY A 292 -0.78 28.71 8.67
C GLY A 292 -2.29 28.71 8.43
N SER A 293 -2.76 27.98 7.42
CA SER A 293 -4.20 27.81 7.17
C SER A 293 -4.94 27.22 8.37
N LEU A 294 -4.26 26.50 9.27
CA LEU A 294 -4.82 25.97 10.52
C LEU A 294 -5.52 27.06 11.35
N LEU A 295 -4.98 28.29 11.34
CA LEU A 295 -5.54 29.43 12.08
C LEU A 295 -6.93 29.82 11.58
N LYS A 296 -7.26 29.54 10.31
CA LYS A 296 -8.58 29.82 9.72
C LYS A 296 -9.67 28.86 10.21
N TYR A 297 -9.30 27.79 10.91
CA TYR A 297 -10.21 26.73 11.37
C TYR A 297 -10.40 26.71 12.88
N LEU A 298 -9.86 27.70 13.61
CA LEU A 298 -10.11 27.86 15.04
C LEU A 298 -11.60 28.12 15.31
N LEU A 299 -12.12 27.50 16.37
CA LEU A 299 -13.48 27.72 16.88
C LEU A 299 -13.61 29.02 17.67
#